data_AF-A0A9W9I9C3-F1
#
_entry.id   AF-A0A9W9I9C3-F1
#
_cell.length_a   1.000
_cell.length_b   1.000
_cell.length_c   1.000
_cell.angle_alpha   90.00
_cell.angle_beta   90.00
_cell.angle_gamma   90.00
#
_symmetry.space_group_name_H-M   'P 1'
#
loop_
_entity.id
_entity.type
_entity.pdbx_description
1 polymer ?
#
loop_
_entity_poly.entity_id
_entity_poly.type
_entity_poly.pdbx_seq_one_letter_code
_entity_poly.pdbx_strand_id
1 'polypeptide(L)'
;MTPVGPRVSKEEFMHALGLSPHDPQHEQYYRAMRDEAIMVYNRMNQDTSHLLDSVRADPTTRPPFFWHHIRPDHQRWAIMEIWRNAAPLTRPLFDHGGTNGEYGPNWVAGWLLYSVFRSRDVRNNRNRRKGESNVAVPDSDKRAKQVEETASPKKGYYDPVRNGTL
;
A
#
# COMPACT_ATOMS: atom_id res chain seq x y z
N MET A 1 18.71 -15.74 -6.95
CA MET A 1 17.58 -14.97 -6.40
C MET A 1 16.47 -15.93 -6.04
N THR A 2 15.84 -15.76 -4.87
CA THR A 2 14.75 -16.62 -4.42
C THR A 2 13.43 -15.87 -4.62
N PRO A 3 12.45 -16.40 -5.37
CA PRO A 3 11.15 -15.77 -5.50
C PRO A 3 10.49 -15.58 -4.15
N VAL A 4 9.96 -14.39 -3.90
CA VAL A 4 9.20 -14.08 -2.68
C VAL A 4 7.73 -13.84 -3.00
N GLY A 5 6.87 -14.18 -2.04
CA GLY A 5 5.44 -13.95 -2.17
C GLY A 5 5.08 -12.46 -2.09
N PRO A 6 3.92 -12.04 -2.63
CA PRO A 6 3.54 -10.63 -2.74
C PRO A 6 3.31 -9.92 -1.39
N ARG A 7 3.31 -10.67 -0.28
CA ARG A 7 3.05 -10.14 1.07
C ARG A 7 4.31 -9.82 1.87
N VAL A 8 5.49 -10.17 1.37
CA VAL A 8 6.75 -9.86 2.07
C VAL A 8 7.00 -8.35 2.15
N SER A 9 7.85 -7.92 3.07
CA SER A 9 8.19 -6.51 3.23
C SER A 9 8.98 -5.97 2.03
N LYS A 10 9.05 -4.64 1.89
CA LYS A 10 9.89 -3.99 0.86
C LYS A 10 11.36 -4.40 1.03
N GLU A 11 11.84 -4.44 2.26
CA GLU A 11 13.21 -4.81 2.59
C GLU A 11 13.52 -6.24 2.15
N GLU A 12 12.65 -7.20 2.47
CA GLU A 12 12.81 -8.60 2.06
C GLU A 12 12.74 -8.76 0.54
N PHE A 13 11.84 -8.04 -0.13
CA PHE A 13 11.78 -7.98 -1.59
C PHE A 13 13.07 -7.44 -2.21
N MET A 14 13.62 -6.34 -1.68
CA MET A 14 14.87 -5.77 -2.18
C MET A 14 16.04 -6.73 -1.95
N HIS A 15 16.13 -7.35 -0.78
CA HIS A 15 17.16 -8.35 -0.51
C HIS A 15 17.06 -9.58 -1.43
N ALA A 16 15.85 -10.04 -1.75
CA ALA A 16 15.64 -11.14 -2.70
C ALA A 16 16.16 -10.81 -4.12
N LEU A 17 16.16 -9.52 -4.49
CA LEU A 17 16.75 -8.96 -5.71
C LEU A 17 18.25 -8.62 -5.59
N GLY A 18 18.90 -8.90 -4.45
CA GLY A 18 20.29 -8.49 -4.21
C GLY A 18 20.47 -6.98 -4.05
N LEU A 19 19.38 -6.25 -3.80
CA LEU A 19 19.37 -4.81 -3.54
C LEU A 19 19.40 -4.54 -2.04
N SER A 20 19.96 -3.39 -1.64
CA SER A 20 19.97 -2.92 -0.26
C SER A 20 19.07 -1.69 -0.13
N PRO A 21 18.10 -1.64 0.81
CA PRO A 21 17.26 -0.46 1.03
C PRO A 21 18.03 0.74 1.62
N HIS A 22 19.25 0.50 2.13
CA HIS A 22 20.11 1.53 2.70
C HIS A 22 21.01 2.19 1.65
N ASP A 23 21.06 1.64 0.44
CA ASP A 23 21.83 2.19 -0.68
C ASP A 23 20.93 3.12 -1.52
N PRO A 24 21.25 4.42 -1.63
CA PRO A 24 20.46 5.37 -2.41
C PRO A 24 20.30 4.98 -3.89
N GLN A 25 21.30 4.32 -4.48
CA GLN A 25 21.24 3.87 -5.87
C GLN A 25 20.25 2.71 -6.03
N HIS A 26 20.26 1.77 -5.09
CA HIS A 26 19.28 0.68 -5.06
C HIS A 26 17.85 1.16 -4.83
N GLU A 27 17.67 2.20 -4.01
CA GLU A 27 16.38 2.88 -3.86
C GLU A 27 15.91 3.53 -5.18
N GLN A 28 16.82 4.07 -5.99
CA GLN A 28 16.47 4.59 -7.31
C GLN A 28 15.97 3.47 -8.25
N TYR A 29 16.63 2.30 -8.27
CA TYR A 29 16.15 1.15 -9.03
C TYR A 29 14.76 0.70 -8.55
N TYR A 30 14.54 0.62 -7.24
CA TYR A 30 13.23 0.29 -6.68
C TYR A 30 12.15 1.27 -7.11
N ARG A 31 12.44 2.59 -7.04
CA ARG A 31 11.49 3.64 -7.46
C ARG A 31 11.16 3.52 -8.94
N ALA A 32 12.16 3.37 -9.81
CA ALA A 32 11.95 3.20 -11.24
C ALA A 32 11.07 1.97 -11.56
N MET A 33 11.34 0.82 -10.94
CA MET A 33 10.51 -0.38 -11.10
C MET A 33 9.08 -0.16 -10.59
N ARG A 34 8.91 0.55 -9.48
CA ARG A 34 7.59 0.87 -8.92
C ARG A 34 6.80 1.81 -9.83
N ASP A 35 7.45 2.79 -10.43
CA ASP A 35 6.80 3.74 -11.36
C ASP A 35 6.25 3.01 -12.59
N GLU A 36 6.97 2.01 -13.12
CA GLU A 36 6.47 1.14 -14.18
C GLU A 36 5.22 0.35 -13.78
N ALA A 37 5.21 -0.21 -12.56
CA ALA A 37 4.02 -0.87 -12.03
C ALA A 37 2.84 0.10 -11.83
N ILE A 38 3.10 1.35 -11.43
CA ILE A 38 2.08 2.40 -11.32
C ILE A 38 1.46 2.71 -12.68
N MET A 39 2.25 2.74 -13.77
CA MET A 39 1.71 2.97 -15.11
C MET A 39 0.68 1.90 -15.50
N VAL A 40 1.01 0.62 -15.27
CA VAL A 40 0.09 -0.49 -15.57
C VAL A 40 -1.13 -0.46 -14.64
N TYR A 41 -0.96 -0.19 -13.35
CA TYR A 41 -2.08 0.02 -12.42
C TYR A 41 -3.02 1.12 -12.90
N ASN A 42 -2.49 2.27 -13.34
CA ASN A 42 -3.31 3.38 -13.84
C ASN A 42 -4.11 2.97 -15.08
N ARG A 43 -3.48 2.25 -16.03
CA ARG A 43 -4.18 1.69 -17.20
C ARG A 43 -5.31 0.75 -16.78
N MET A 44 -5.06 -0.13 -15.82
CA MET A 44 -6.08 -1.05 -15.32
C MET A 44 -7.27 -0.35 -14.66
N ASN A 45 -7.08 0.86 -14.14
CA ASN A 45 -8.14 1.66 -13.52
C ASN A 45 -9.00 2.43 -14.53
N GLN A 46 -8.61 2.44 -15.80
CA GLN A 46 -9.38 3.10 -16.87
C GLN A 46 -10.38 2.15 -17.54
N ASP A 47 -10.22 0.83 -17.37
CA ASP A 47 -11.00 -0.17 -18.07
C ASP A 47 -11.61 -1.21 -17.11
N THR A 48 -12.94 -1.27 -17.07
CA THR A 48 -13.67 -2.27 -16.29
C THR A 48 -13.57 -3.68 -16.89
N SER A 49 -12.97 -3.81 -18.09
CA SER A 49 -12.71 -5.09 -18.70
C SER A 49 -11.78 -5.95 -17.83
N HIS A 50 -10.95 -5.38 -16.97
CA HIS A 50 -10.03 -6.15 -16.11
C HIS A 50 -10.69 -6.79 -14.88
N LEU A 51 -11.95 -6.42 -14.58
CA LEU A 51 -12.62 -6.77 -13.34
C LEU A 51 -13.29 -8.14 -13.39
N LEU A 52 -13.48 -8.78 -12.24
CA LEU A 52 -14.38 -9.93 -12.09
C LEU A 52 -15.77 -9.57 -12.62
N ASP A 53 -16.46 -10.54 -13.24
CA ASP A 53 -17.73 -10.27 -13.91
C ASP A 53 -18.80 -9.76 -12.93
N SER A 54 -18.79 -10.26 -11.69
CA SER A 54 -19.65 -9.76 -10.61
C SER A 54 -19.40 -8.28 -10.27
N VAL A 55 -18.13 -7.87 -10.22
CA VAL A 55 -17.73 -6.49 -9.93
C VAL A 55 -18.01 -5.59 -11.13
N ARG A 56 -17.80 -6.09 -12.36
CA ARG A 56 -18.10 -5.36 -13.59
C ARG A 56 -19.60 -5.13 -13.78
N ALA A 57 -20.43 -6.12 -13.43
CA ALA A 57 -21.88 -6.05 -13.55
C ALA A 57 -22.51 -5.05 -12.57
N ASP A 58 -21.80 -4.66 -11.50
CA ASP A 58 -22.27 -3.65 -10.55
C ASP A 58 -22.13 -2.23 -11.14
N PRO A 59 -23.24 -1.51 -11.38
CA PRO A 59 -23.21 -0.17 -11.96
C PRO A 59 -22.60 0.89 -11.02
N THR A 60 -22.45 0.59 -9.74
CA THR A 60 -21.84 1.46 -8.72
C THR A 60 -20.32 1.32 -8.67
N THR A 61 -19.75 0.30 -9.32
CA THR A 61 -18.31 0.10 -9.39
C THR A 61 -17.63 1.28 -10.05
N ARG A 62 -16.68 1.90 -9.32
CA ARG A 62 -15.85 3.01 -9.79
C ARG A 62 -14.40 2.78 -9.34
N PRO A 63 -13.41 3.28 -10.08
CA PRO A 63 -12.03 3.25 -9.63
C PRO A 63 -11.85 4.13 -8.37
N PRO A 64 -10.80 3.89 -7.55
CA PRO A 64 -9.76 2.90 -7.74
C PRO A 64 -10.23 1.46 -7.49
N PHE A 65 -9.84 0.54 -8.38
CA PHE A 65 -10.10 -0.88 -8.22
C PHE A 65 -9.10 -1.51 -7.27
N PHE A 66 -9.54 -2.53 -6.52
CA PHE A 66 -8.69 -3.26 -5.59
C PHE A 66 -8.20 -4.57 -6.21
N TRP A 67 -7.13 -5.14 -5.65
CA TRP A 67 -6.57 -6.39 -6.13
C TRP A 67 -7.61 -7.51 -6.28
N HIS A 68 -8.52 -7.64 -5.30
CA HIS A 68 -9.58 -8.64 -5.29
C HIS A 68 -10.71 -8.36 -6.29
N HIS A 69 -10.74 -7.19 -6.94
CA HIS A 69 -11.65 -6.90 -8.04
C HIS A 69 -11.12 -7.41 -9.39
N ILE A 70 -9.81 -7.62 -9.52
CA ILE A 70 -9.18 -7.94 -10.81
C ILE A 70 -9.25 -9.45 -11.07
N ARG A 71 -9.59 -9.87 -12.29
CA ARG A 71 -9.55 -11.28 -12.68
C ARG A 71 -8.12 -11.85 -12.63
N PRO A 72 -7.94 -13.13 -12.24
CA PRO A 72 -6.62 -13.77 -12.23
C PRO A 72 -5.85 -13.65 -13.55
N ASP A 73 -6.51 -13.84 -14.69
CA ASP A 73 -5.86 -13.74 -16.01
C ASP A 73 -5.38 -12.32 -16.32
N HIS A 74 -6.12 -11.30 -15.87
CA HIS A 74 -5.70 -9.90 -16.03
C HIS A 74 -4.61 -9.50 -15.04
N GLN A 75 -4.56 -10.11 -13.85
CA GLN A 75 -3.40 -9.97 -12.97
C GLN A 75 -2.15 -10.52 -13.66
N ARG A 76 -2.22 -11.72 -14.25
CA ARG A 76 -1.10 -12.32 -15.01
C ARG A 76 -0.71 -11.49 -16.23
N TRP A 77 -1.70 -11.00 -16.99
CA TRP A 77 -1.45 -10.09 -18.11
C TRP A 77 -0.72 -8.82 -17.65
N ALA A 78 -1.18 -8.19 -16.58
CA ALA A 78 -0.56 -6.96 -16.06
C ALA A 78 0.89 -7.19 -15.59
N ILE A 79 1.17 -8.33 -14.96
CA ILE A 79 2.52 -8.74 -14.58
C ILE A 79 3.43 -8.85 -15.81
N MET A 80 2.95 -9.49 -16.88
CA MET A 80 3.68 -9.57 -18.15
C MET A 80 3.86 -8.21 -18.81
N GLU A 81 2.83 -7.35 -18.74
CA GLU A 81 2.83 -6.02 -19.33
C GLU A 81 3.91 -5.14 -18.70
N ILE A 82 4.10 -5.21 -17.37
CA ILE A 82 5.21 -4.52 -16.68
C ILE A 82 6.55 -5.01 -17.22
N TRP A 83 6.79 -6.33 -17.19
CA TRP A 83 8.06 -6.89 -17.62
C TRP A 83 8.40 -6.58 -19.09
N ARG A 84 7.42 -6.70 -19.99
CA ARG A 84 7.61 -6.47 -21.43
C ARG A 84 7.99 -5.01 -21.74
N ASN A 85 7.38 -4.06 -21.03
CA ASN A 85 7.59 -2.63 -21.22
C ASN A 85 8.68 -2.04 -20.31
N ALA A 86 9.42 -2.87 -19.57
CA ALA A 86 10.43 -2.40 -18.64
C ALA A 86 11.54 -1.62 -19.33
N ALA A 87 11.94 -0.49 -18.73
CA ALA A 87 12.97 0.37 -19.26
C ALA A 87 14.36 -0.30 -19.20
N PRO A 88 15.35 0.11 -20.02
CA PRO A 88 16.68 -0.50 -20.02
C PRO A 88 17.35 -0.56 -18.62
N LEU A 89 17.06 0.44 -17.77
CA LEU A 89 17.59 0.52 -16.40
C LEU A 89 17.07 -0.60 -15.47
N THR A 90 15.79 -0.94 -15.60
CA THR A 90 15.05 -1.85 -14.70
C THR A 90 14.89 -3.24 -15.31
N ARG A 91 15.01 -3.36 -16.64
CA ARG A 91 14.84 -4.58 -17.41
C ARG A 91 15.65 -5.76 -16.85
N PRO A 92 16.94 -5.61 -16.50
CA PRO A 92 17.69 -6.73 -15.91
C PRO A 92 17.03 -7.25 -14.63
N LEU A 93 16.54 -6.38 -13.75
CA LEU A 93 15.90 -6.80 -12.48
C LEU A 93 14.61 -7.58 -12.74
N PHE A 94 13.81 -7.18 -13.72
CA PHE A 94 12.62 -7.94 -14.11
C PHE A 94 12.97 -9.25 -14.81
N ASP A 95 14.03 -9.31 -15.61
CA ASP A 95 14.45 -10.55 -16.30
C ASP A 95 14.81 -11.65 -15.28
N HIS A 96 15.37 -11.29 -14.11
CA HIS A 96 15.60 -12.23 -12.99
C HIS A 96 14.31 -12.67 -12.29
N GLY A 97 13.19 -11.98 -12.54
CA GLY A 97 11.90 -12.25 -11.95
C GLY A 97 11.14 -13.40 -12.61
N GLY A 98 11.59 -13.88 -13.78
CA GLY A 98 10.92 -14.95 -14.53
C GLY A 98 10.76 -16.22 -13.68
N THR A 99 9.52 -16.66 -13.50
CA THR A 99 9.21 -17.86 -12.73
C THR A 99 7.96 -18.57 -13.23
N ASN A 100 7.84 -19.85 -12.92
CA ASN A 100 6.67 -20.68 -13.20
C ASN A 100 5.90 -20.97 -11.90
N GLY A 101 4.66 -21.44 -12.02
CA GLY A 101 3.86 -21.84 -10.86
C GLY A 101 3.19 -20.67 -10.14
N GLU A 102 3.12 -20.73 -8.81
CA GLU A 102 2.31 -19.84 -7.95
C GLU A 102 2.65 -18.34 -8.12
N TYR A 103 3.93 -18.02 -8.27
CA TYR A 103 4.41 -16.63 -8.42
C TYR A 103 4.68 -16.24 -9.87
N GLY A 104 4.30 -17.10 -10.81
CA GLY A 104 4.45 -16.83 -12.23
C GLY A 104 3.50 -15.73 -12.70
N PRO A 105 3.78 -15.11 -13.86
CA PRO A 105 4.94 -15.37 -14.72
C PRO A 105 6.22 -14.61 -14.30
N ASN A 106 6.10 -13.62 -13.43
CA ASN A 106 7.22 -12.82 -12.97
C ASN A 106 6.99 -12.34 -11.52
N TRP A 107 7.74 -12.89 -10.57
CA TRP A 107 7.50 -12.61 -9.15
C TRP A 107 7.85 -11.16 -8.78
N VAL A 108 8.80 -10.54 -9.49
CA VAL A 108 9.24 -9.16 -9.26
C VAL A 108 8.13 -8.19 -9.64
N ALA A 109 7.63 -8.31 -10.87
CA ALA A 109 6.49 -7.51 -11.35
C ALA A 109 5.21 -7.81 -10.55
N GLY A 110 4.98 -9.07 -10.18
CA GLY A 110 3.86 -9.47 -9.32
C GLY A 110 3.89 -8.81 -7.95
N TRP A 111 5.05 -8.83 -7.28
CA TRP A 111 5.22 -8.16 -6.00
C TRP A 111 4.99 -6.66 -6.10
N LEU A 112 5.60 -6.01 -7.10
CA LEU A 112 5.48 -4.55 -7.30
C LEU A 112 4.04 -4.14 -7.57
N LEU A 113 3.35 -4.82 -8.48
CA LEU A 113 1.96 -4.52 -8.81
C LEU A 113 1.06 -4.69 -7.59
N TYR A 114 1.19 -5.80 -6.85
CA TYR A 114 0.44 -6.01 -5.62
C TYR A 114 0.72 -4.91 -4.57
N SER A 115 1.99 -4.51 -4.42
CA SER A 115 2.39 -3.44 -3.50
C SER A 115 1.74 -2.09 -3.85
N VAL A 116 1.54 -1.81 -5.16
CA VAL A 116 0.87 -0.59 -5.64
C VAL A 116 -0.62 -0.65 -5.29
N PHE A 117 -1.31 -1.73 -5.64
CA PHE A 117 -2.72 -1.93 -5.28
C PHE A 117 -2.94 -1.78 -3.76
N ARG A 118 -2.11 -2.44 -2.96
CA ARG A 118 -2.20 -2.40 -1.50
C ARG A 118 -1.98 -0.99 -0.93
N SER A 119 -1.09 -0.20 -1.52
CA SER A 119 -0.83 1.18 -1.07
C SER A 119 -1.98 2.16 -1.37
N ARG A 120 -2.81 1.85 -2.37
CA ARG A 120 -3.98 2.67 -2.77
C ARG A 120 -5.27 2.24 -2.09
N ASP A 121 -5.28 1.08 -1.42
CA ASP A 121 -6.43 0.62 -0.63
C ASP A 121 -6.54 1.40 0.69
N VAL A 122 -7.58 2.24 0.80
CA VAL A 122 -7.90 3.03 2.00
C VAL A 122 -8.12 2.17 3.25
N ARG A 123 -8.55 0.91 3.09
CA ARG A 123 -8.71 -0.04 4.21
C ARG A 123 -7.37 -0.38 4.82
N ASN A 124 -6.32 -0.49 4.00
CA ASN A 124 -4.95 -0.76 4.44
C ASN A 124 -4.33 0.47 5.12
N ASN A 125 -4.73 1.69 4.75
CA ASN A 125 -4.23 2.93 5.38
C ASN A 125 -4.77 3.19 6.79
N ARG A 126 -5.99 2.73 7.12
CA ARG A 126 -6.57 2.86 8.47
C ARG A 126 -5.79 2.08 9.53
N ASN A 127 -5.23 0.92 9.19
CA ASN A 127 -4.44 0.11 10.13
C ASN A 127 -3.06 0.71 10.43
N ARG A 128 -2.49 1.54 9.53
CA ARG A 128 -1.21 2.23 9.78
C ARG A 128 -1.35 3.41 10.74
N ARG A 129 -2.40 4.23 10.59
CA ARG A 129 -2.61 5.42 11.46
C ARG A 129 -2.90 5.09 12.92
N LYS A 130 -3.37 3.87 13.21
CA LYS A 130 -3.60 3.42 14.60
C LYS A 130 -2.28 3.09 15.34
N GLY A 131 -1.15 2.99 14.65
CA GLY A 131 0.17 2.74 15.23
C GLY A 131 1.02 4.00 15.51
N GLU A 132 0.61 5.17 15.04
CA GLU A 132 1.42 6.41 15.09
C GLU A 132 0.80 7.50 16.00
N SER A 133 -0.32 7.23 16.67
CA SER A 133 -1.05 8.22 17.48
C SER A 133 -0.48 8.39 18.91
N ASN A 134 0.84 8.32 19.11
CA ASN A 134 1.46 8.52 20.42
C ASN A 134 2.73 9.38 20.44
N VAL A 135 3.03 10.12 19.36
CA VAL A 135 4.07 11.16 19.40
C VAL A 135 3.40 12.52 19.27
N ALA A 136 2.91 13.03 20.40
CA ALA A 136 2.53 14.43 20.54
C ALA A 136 3.80 15.28 20.53
N VAL A 137 3.96 16.11 19.50
CA VAL A 137 4.96 17.18 19.45
C VAL A 137 4.38 18.37 20.23
N PRO A 138 5.07 18.93 21.25
CA PRO A 138 4.65 20.17 21.87
C PRO A 138 5.14 21.33 21.00
N ASP A 139 4.20 22.01 20.32
CA ASP A 139 4.51 23.26 19.63
C ASP A 139 4.35 24.43 20.59
N SER A 140 5.42 25.20 20.72
CA SER A 140 5.53 26.37 21.59
C SER A 140 5.20 27.64 20.81
N ASP A 141 4.48 28.53 21.49
CA ASP A 141 4.32 29.97 21.22
C ASP A 141 3.49 30.42 20.00
N LYS A 142 2.30 30.98 20.29
CA LYS A 142 2.11 32.46 20.25
C LYS A 142 0.77 32.91 20.86
N ARG A 143 0.81 34.16 21.30
CA ARG A 143 0.06 34.83 22.37
C ARG A 143 -1.02 35.79 21.86
N ALA A 144 -2.02 36.04 22.72
CA ALA A 144 -3.04 37.12 22.77
C ALA A 144 -4.36 36.83 22.02
N LYS A 145 -5.57 37.08 22.55
CA LYS A 145 -6.05 38.00 23.62
C LYS A 145 -7.46 37.57 24.09
N GLN A 146 -7.83 37.97 25.32
CA GLN A 146 -9.09 37.87 26.11
C GLN A 146 -10.42 37.85 25.30
N VAL A 147 -11.55 37.27 25.76
CA VAL A 147 -12.45 37.74 26.86
C VAL A 147 -13.51 36.66 27.21
N GLU A 148 -13.92 36.63 28.49
CA GLU A 148 -15.15 36.07 29.14
C GLU A 148 -15.52 34.57 29.13
N GLU A 149 -15.40 33.99 30.34
CA GLU A 149 -16.49 33.45 31.17
C GLU A 149 -17.57 32.57 30.49
N THR A 150 -17.47 31.26 30.68
CA THR A 150 -18.59 30.40 31.10
C THR A 150 -18.05 29.09 31.64
N ALA A 151 -18.27 28.85 32.93
CA ALA A 151 -17.93 27.62 33.62
C ALA A 151 -18.67 26.42 33.00
N SER A 152 -17.94 25.37 32.63
CA SER A 152 -18.50 24.06 32.31
C SER A 152 -18.00 23.02 33.32
N PRO A 153 -18.90 22.22 33.93
CA PRO A 153 -18.56 21.35 35.05
C PRO A 153 -17.81 20.10 34.59
N LYS A 154 -16.75 19.75 35.33
CA LYS A 154 -16.03 18.49 35.22
C LYS A 154 -16.99 17.34 35.58
N LYS A 155 -17.43 16.56 34.58
CA LYS A 155 -18.09 15.27 34.80
C LYS A 155 -17.05 14.27 35.30
N GLY A 156 -16.93 14.16 36.62
CA GLY A 156 -16.30 13.02 37.27
C GLY A 156 -17.15 11.77 37.03
N TYR A 157 -16.53 10.71 36.53
CA TYR A 157 -17.18 9.42 36.31
C TYR A 157 -17.37 8.75 37.68
N TYR A 158 -18.62 8.49 38.06
CA TYR A 158 -18.96 7.77 39.28
C TYR A 158 -18.71 6.26 39.10
N ASP A 159 -17.83 5.70 39.92
CA ASP A 159 -17.52 4.26 40.00
C ASP A 159 -18.10 3.68 41.30
N PRO A 160 -19.28 3.01 41.25
CA PRO A 160 -19.97 2.53 42.45
C PRO A 160 -19.32 1.33 43.15
N VAL A 161 -18.21 0.79 42.65
CA VAL A 161 -17.59 -0.42 43.21
C VAL A 161 -16.45 -0.10 44.20
N ARG A 162 -16.13 1.18 44.42
CA ARG A 162 -14.96 1.59 45.24
C ARG A 162 -15.25 2.36 46.53
N ASN A 163 -16.47 2.84 46.77
CA ASN A 163 -16.82 3.60 47.98
C ASN A 163 -18.06 3.03 48.70
N GLY A 164 -18.07 1.72 48.94
CA GLY A 164 -18.96 1.11 49.94
C GLY A 164 -18.23 1.04 51.28
N THR A 165 -18.44 2.03 52.14
CA THR A 165 -18.04 1.97 53.56
C THR A 165 -19.08 1.18 54.34
N LEU A 166 -18.62 0.30 55.24
CA LEU A 166 -19.36 -0.01 56.48
C LEU A 166 -19.48 1.25 57.35
#